data_AF-A0A847Y6K1-F1
#
_entry.id   AF-A0A847Y6K1-F1
#
_cell.length_a   1.000
_cell.length_b   1.000
_cell.length_c   1.000
_cell.angle_alpha   90.00
_cell.angle_beta   90.00
_cell.angle_gamma   90.00
#
_symmetry.space_group_name_H-M   'P 1'
#
loop_
_entity.id
_entity.type
_entity.pdbx_description
1 polymer ?
#
loop_
_entity_poly.entity_id
_entity_poly.type
_entity_poly.pdbx_seq_one_letter_code
_entity_poly.pdbx_strand_id
1 'polypeptide(L)'
;MNRKKYKQLRIIVTFFVSAVVSMAVIRDSYLLAATGVLTGMVFMVLVRVKAKIRTDERESTIQEKAARMTYAIFAPTIGVAAFLLLLPSKGGISVFSKGEWLFTESLGMVFAYLTLFLITVYAISYHFFNRKYGGGGNEE
;
A
#
# COMPACT_ATOMS: atom_id res chain seq x y z
N MET A 1 9.43 -17.10 -14.09
CA MET A 1 8.73 -17.43 -15.35
C MET A 1 9.52 -16.87 -16.53
N ASN A 2 9.64 -17.60 -17.64
CA ASN A 2 10.33 -17.08 -18.83
C ASN A 2 9.54 -15.89 -19.45
N ARG A 3 10.23 -14.87 -19.97
CA ARG A 3 9.66 -13.62 -20.53
C ARG A 3 8.62 -13.90 -21.62
N LYS A 4 8.82 -14.97 -22.42
CA LYS A 4 7.86 -15.41 -23.45
C LYS A 4 6.53 -15.87 -22.83
N LYS A 5 6.57 -16.71 -21.79
CA LYS A 5 5.37 -17.18 -21.08
C LYS A 5 4.63 -16.03 -20.37
N TYR A 6 5.36 -15.06 -19.82
CA TYR A 6 4.76 -13.85 -19.23
C TYR A 6 4.01 -13.01 -20.29
N LYS A 7 4.62 -12.78 -21.45
CA LYS A 7 3.95 -12.05 -22.54
C LYS A 7 2.68 -12.78 -23.00
N GLN A 8 2.73 -14.10 -23.16
CA GLN A 8 1.56 -14.90 -23.53
C GLN A 8 0.44 -14.80 -22.49
N LEU A 9 0.75 -14.97 -21.20
CA LEU A 9 -0.22 -14.82 -20.11
C LEU A 9 -0.81 -13.40 -20.07
N ARG A 10 0.00 -12.35 -20.24
CA ARG A 10 -0.49 -10.98 -20.28
C ARG A 10 -1.48 -10.78 -21.42
N ILE A 11 -1.18 -11.28 -22.62
CA ILE A 11 -2.08 -11.18 -23.78
C ILE A 11 -3.40 -11.90 -23.50
N ILE A 12 -3.35 -13.12 -22.95
CA ILE A 12 -4.55 -13.90 -22.60
C ILE A 12 -5.42 -13.14 -21.59
N VAL A 13 -4.80 -12.58 -20.54
CA VAL A 13 -5.53 -11.84 -19.50
C VAL A 13 -6.12 -10.54 -20.05
N THR A 14 -5.37 -9.78 -20.85
CA THR A 14 -5.91 -8.57 -21.50
C THR A 14 -7.10 -8.92 -22.39
N PHE A 15 -6.99 -9.98 -23.19
CA PHE A 15 -8.08 -10.45 -24.05
C PHE A 15 -9.33 -10.83 -23.24
N PHE A 16 -9.15 -11.60 -22.16
CA PHE A 16 -10.23 -11.99 -21.27
C PHE A 16 -10.94 -10.78 -20.65
N VAL A 17 -10.18 -9.83 -20.10
CA VAL A 17 -10.74 -8.61 -19.51
C VAL A 17 -11.48 -7.79 -20.55
N SER A 18 -10.91 -7.63 -21.76
CA SER A 18 -11.59 -6.90 -22.84
C SER A 18 -12.91 -7.56 -23.23
N ALA A 19 -12.97 -8.89 -23.31
CA ALA A 19 -14.21 -9.60 -23.64
C ALA A 19 -15.28 -9.43 -22.55
N VAL A 20 -14.89 -9.54 -21.27
CA VAL A 20 -15.81 -9.35 -20.14
C VAL A 20 -16.34 -7.91 -20.09
N VAL A 21 -15.47 -6.92 -20.32
CA VAL A 21 -15.87 -5.50 -20.35
C VAL A 21 -16.79 -5.22 -21.53
N SER A 22 -16.47 -5.71 -22.74
CA SER A 22 -17.37 -5.56 -23.89
C SER A 22 -18.74 -6.18 -23.65
N MET A 23 -18.80 -7.36 -23.03
CA MET A 23 -20.06 -8.00 -22.68
C MET A 23 -20.84 -7.25 -21.59
N ALA A 24 -20.14 -6.65 -20.63
CA ALA A 24 -20.75 -5.81 -19.60
C ALA A 24 -21.38 -4.55 -20.17
N VAL A 25 -20.74 -3.92 -21.17
CA VAL A 25 -21.28 -2.75 -21.87
C VAL A 25 -22.54 -3.11 -22.67
N ILE A 26 -22.54 -4.23 -23.40
CA ILE A 26 -23.73 -4.69 -24.15
C ILE A 26 -24.92 -4.96 -23.21
N ARG A 27 -24.65 -5.33 -21.96
CA ARG A 27 -25.65 -5.64 -20.93
C ARG A 27 -25.98 -4.46 -20.02
N ASP A 28 -25.45 -3.27 -20.29
CA ASP A 28 -25.58 -2.05 -19.46
C ASP A 28 -25.31 -2.31 -17.95
N SER A 29 -24.41 -3.25 -17.65
CA SER A 29 -24.11 -3.67 -16.27
C SER A 29 -22.77 -3.11 -15.80
N TYR A 30 -22.82 -1.95 -15.13
CA TYR A 30 -21.66 -1.30 -14.53
C TYR A 30 -20.95 -2.18 -13.48
N LEU A 31 -21.73 -2.97 -12.72
CA LEU A 31 -21.18 -3.89 -11.71
C LEU A 31 -20.34 -5.00 -12.35
N LEU A 32 -20.78 -5.54 -13.49
CA LEU A 32 -20.04 -6.57 -14.21
C LEU A 32 -18.73 -6.02 -14.79
N ALA A 33 -18.75 -4.79 -15.31
CA ALA A 33 -17.56 -4.12 -15.81
C ALA A 33 -16.54 -3.86 -14.68
N ALA A 34 -16.99 -3.32 -13.55
CA ALA A 34 -16.13 -3.04 -12.39
C ALA A 34 -15.49 -4.32 -11.85
N THR A 35 -16.29 -5.38 -11.68
CA THR A 35 -15.82 -6.68 -11.18
C THR A 35 -14.85 -7.34 -12.15
N GLY A 36 -15.11 -7.26 -13.46
CA GLY A 36 -14.23 -7.78 -14.51
C GLY A 36 -12.86 -7.10 -14.52
N VAL A 37 -12.83 -5.78 -14.41
CA VAL A 37 -11.58 -5.00 -14.33
C VAL A 37 -10.79 -5.34 -13.06
N LEU A 38 -11.46 -5.37 -11.90
CA LEU A 38 -10.82 -5.72 -10.63
C LEU A 38 -10.22 -7.13 -10.67
N THR A 39 -10.97 -8.10 -11.19
CA THR A 39 -10.50 -9.48 -11.32
C THR A 39 -9.30 -9.56 -12.26
N GLY A 40 -9.33 -8.82 -13.37
CA GLY A 40 -8.20 -8.68 -14.30
C GLY A 40 -6.94 -8.10 -13.65
N MET A 41 -7.10 -7.06 -12.82
CA MET A 41 -5.99 -6.46 -12.07
C MET A 41 -5.37 -7.46 -11.10
N VAL A 42 -6.20 -8.17 -10.32
CA VAL A 42 -5.73 -9.20 -9.37
C VAL A 42 -4.96 -10.30 -10.11
N PHE A 43 -5.51 -10.79 -11.23
CA PHE A 43 -4.85 -11.84 -12.01
C PHE A 43 -3.51 -11.38 -12.59
N MET A 44 -3.43 -10.13 -13.07
CA MET A 44 -2.17 -9.54 -13.53
C MET A 44 -1.13 -9.41 -12.43
N VAL A 45 -1.53 -9.04 -11.20
CA VAL A 45 -0.63 -8.99 -10.04
C VAL A 45 -0.08 -10.38 -9.72
N LEU A 46 -0.94 -11.40 -9.67
CA LEU A 46 -0.52 -12.79 -9.40
C LEU A 46 0.47 -13.32 -10.45
N VAL A 47 0.19 -13.07 -11.74
CA VAL A 47 1.08 -13.43 -12.85
C VAL A 47 2.41 -12.71 -12.74
N ARG A 48 2.40 -11.42 -12.35
CA ARG A 48 3.63 -10.62 -12.14
C ARG A 48 4.45 -11.15 -10.97
N VAL A 49 3.84 -11.55 -9.85
CA VAL A 49 4.55 -12.11 -8.70
C VAL A 49 5.22 -13.44 -9.04
N LYS A 50 4.55 -14.33 -9.80
CA LYS A 50 5.15 -15.60 -10.26
C LYS A 50 6.16 -15.41 -11.39
N ALA A 51 6.02 -14.36 -12.16
CA ALA A 51 7.07 -13.92 -13.06
C ALA A 51 8.21 -13.32 -12.24
N LYS A 52 9.14 -14.16 -11.82
CA LYS A 52 10.48 -13.74 -11.36
C LYS A 52 11.17 -12.97 -12.50
N ILE A 53 10.76 -11.72 -12.68
CA ILE A 53 11.50 -10.72 -13.45
C ILE A 53 12.76 -10.56 -12.62
N ARG A 54 13.89 -10.93 -13.21
CA ARG A 54 15.19 -10.79 -12.59
C ARG A 54 15.46 -9.28 -12.57
N THR A 55 14.90 -8.58 -11.58
CA THR A 55 15.24 -7.20 -11.27
C THR A 55 16.72 -7.16 -10.99
N ASP A 56 17.40 -6.20 -11.59
CA ASP A 56 18.81 -5.94 -11.28
C ASP A 56 18.93 -5.72 -9.77
N GLU A 57 19.96 -6.29 -9.15
CA GLU A 57 20.21 -6.13 -7.72
C GLU A 57 20.34 -4.63 -7.35
N ARG A 58 20.85 -3.82 -8.30
CA ARG A 58 20.93 -2.36 -8.18
C ARG A 58 19.55 -1.72 -8.07
N GLU A 59 18.59 -2.12 -8.92
CA GLU A 59 17.23 -1.59 -8.87
C GLU A 59 16.52 -1.97 -7.57
N SER A 60 16.72 -3.21 -7.09
CA SER A 60 16.13 -3.66 -5.82
C SER A 60 16.66 -2.86 -4.62
N THR A 61 17.96 -2.55 -4.62
CA THR A 61 18.61 -1.74 -3.58
C THR A 61 18.07 -0.30 -3.59
N ILE A 62 17.87 0.28 -4.78
CA ILE A 62 17.30 1.62 -4.92
C ILE A 62 15.85 1.65 -4.42
N GLN A 63 15.03 0.64 -4.76
CA GLN A 63 13.65 0.54 -4.29
C GLN A 63 13.57 0.40 -2.77
N GLU A 64 14.44 -0.41 -2.17
CA GLU A 64 14.48 -0.55 -0.70
C GLU A 64 14.87 0.77 -0.02
N LYS A 65 15.90 1.45 -0.55
CA LYS A 65 16.34 2.74 -0.01
C LYS A 65 15.24 3.80 -0.13
N ALA A 66 14.53 3.82 -1.26
CA ALA A 66 13.39 4.71 -1.47
C ALA A 66 12.25 4.40 -0.48
N ALA A 67 11.85 3.14 -0.33
CA ALA A 67 10.80 2.73 0.60
C ALA A 67 11.15 3.09 2.05
N ARG A 68 12.39 2.82 2.48
CA ARG A 68 12.88 3.18 3.82
C ARG A 68 12.82 4.70 4.05
N MET A 69 13.26 5.48 3.06
CA MET A 69 13.19 6.94 3.13
C MET A 69 11.74 7.44 3.20
N THR A 70 10.82 6.86 2.41
CA THR A 70 9.41 7.20 2.46
C THR A 70 8.81 6.96 3.85
N TYR A 71 9.05 5.81 4.47
CA TYR A 71 8.57 5.55 5.84
C TYR A 71 9.19 6.52 6.86
N ALA A 72 10.48 6.80 6.73
CA ALA A 72 11.19 7.72 7.62
C ALA A 72 10.69 9.16 7.53
N ILE A 73 10.13 9.58 6.39
CA ILE A 73 9.55 10.92 6.22
C ILE A 73 8.07 10.94 6.57
N PHE A 74 7.27 10.04 5.97
CA PHE A 74 5.81 10.09 6.05
C PHE A 74 5.26 9.66 7.42
N ALA A 75 5.83 8.63 8.06
CA ALA A 75 5.31 8.18 9.35
C ALA A 75 5.44 9.27 10.44
N PRO A 76 6.60 9.92 10.66
CA PRO A 76 6.69 10.98 11.66
C PRO A 76 5.96 12.25 11.23
N THR A 77 5.94 12.63 9.95
CA THR A 77 5.22 13.84 9.53
C THR A 77 3.73 13.72 9.75
N ILE A 78 3.12 12.59 9.38
CA ILE A 78 1.70 12.34 9.62
C ILE A 78 1.44 12.17 11.13
N GLY A 79 2.35 11.51 11.86
CA GLY A 79 2.22 11.34 13.32
C GLY A 79 2.28 12.67 14.09
N VAL A 80 3.21 13.55 13.75
CA VAL A 80 3.32 14.90 14.35
C VAL A 80 2.11 15.74 13.94
N ALA A 81 1.66 15.66 12.69
CA ALA A 81 0.45 16.35 12.26
C ALA A 81 -0.78 15.87 13.04
N ALA A 82 -0.95 14.55 13.22
CA ALA A 82 -2.03 13.99 14.03
C ALA A 82 -1.97 14.50 15.48
N PHE A 83 -0.78 14.50 16.08
CA PHE A 83 -0.58 14.99 17.44
C PHE A 83 -0.96 16.47 17.57
N LEU A 84 -0.49 17.33 16.67
CA LEU A 84 -0.81 18.75 16.67
C LEU A 84 -2.31 19.03 16.46
N LEU A 85 -2.98 18.24 15.62
CA LEU A 85 -4.42 18.39 15.37
C LEU A 85 -5.29 17.94 16.55
N LEU A 86 -4.81 16.97 17.35
CA LEU A 86 -5.52 16.46 18.53
C LEU A 86 -5.24 17.26 19.81
N LEU A 87 -4.15 18.03 19.83
CA LEU A 87 -3.72 18.81 20.99
C LEU A 87 -4.79 19.83 21.47
N PRO A 88 -5.51 20.56 20.60
CA PRO A 88 -6.56 21.49 21.03
C PRO A 88 -7.75 20.83 21.73
N SER A 89 -8.15 19.61 21.31
CA SER A 89 -9.36 18.93 21.83
C SER A 89 -9.06 17.94 22.95
N LYS A 90 -7.89 17.27 22.93
CA LYS A 90 -7.49 16.25 23.92
C LYS A 90 -6.35 16.70 24.83
N GLY A 91 -5.66 17.79 24.54
CA GLY A 91 -4.45 18.22 25.25
C GLY A 91 -4.67 18.95 26.57
N GLY A 92 -5.92 19.19 26.98
CA GLY A 92 -6.24 19.77 28.30
C GLY A 92 -5.81 21.24 28.48
N ILE A 93 -5.39 21.93 27.41
CA ILE A 93 -4.96 23.32 27.46
C ILE A 93 -6.18 24.24 27.45
N SER A 94 -6.36 25.00 28.54
CA SER A 94 -7.51 25.89 28.76
C SER A 94 -7.74 26.94 27.67
N VAL A 95 -6.69 27.30 26.91
CA VAL A 95 -6.74 28.26 25.79
C VAL A 95 -7.55 27.72 24.60
N PHE A 96 -7.54 26.40 24.37
CA PHE A 96 -8.18 25.78 23.21
C PHE A 96 -9.56 25.18 23.50
N SER A 97 -9.94 25.09 24.78
CA SER A 97 -11.16 24.42 25.26
C SER A 97 -12.47 25.15 24.95
N LYS A 98 -12.43 26.31 24.28
CA LYS A 98 -13.62 27.14 23.97
C LYS A 98 -14.09 27.04 22.51
N GLY A 99 -13.43 26.25 21.66
CA GLY A 99 -13.79 26.08 20.25
C GLY A 99 -14.42 24.71 19.93
N GLU A 100 -15.38 24.69 19.01
CA GLU A 100 -15.90 23.44 18.43
C GLU A 100 -14.90 22.89 17.40
N TRP A 101 -13.96 22.06 17.85
CA TRP A 101 -12.88 21.51 17.01
C TRP A 101 -13.22 20.15 16.37
N LEU A 102 -14.51 19.83 16.21
CA LEU A 102 -14.96 18.48 15.85
C LEU A 102 -14.39 17.98 14.51
N PHE A 103 -14.23 18.88 13.53
CA PHE A 103 -13.58 18.56 12.25
C PHE A 103 -12.08 18.27 12.41
N THR A 104 -11.36 19.12 13.15
CA THR A 104 -9.92 18.99 13.41
C THR A 104 -9.62 17.73 14.21
N GLU A 105 -10.45 17.41 15.19
CA GLU A 105 -10.36 16.17 15.98
C GLU A 105 -10.56 14.95 15.08
N SER A 106 -11.62 14.95 14.26
CA SER A 106 -11.89 13.83 13.34
C SER A 106 -10.72 13.60 12.37
N LEU A 107 -10.15 14.69 11.83
CA LEU A 107 -9.01 14.62 10.92
C LEU A 107 -7.74 14.13 11.64
N GLY A 108 -7.48 14.64 12.85
CA GLY A 108 -6.37 14.20 13.69
C GLY A 108 -6.46 12.71 14.06
N MET A 109 -7.67 12.22 14.36
CA MET A 109 -7.92 10.80 14.63
C MET A 109 -7.63 9.94 13.39
N VAL A 110 -8.07 10.35 12.20
CA VAL A 110 -7.77 9.64 10.94
C VAL A 110 -6.26 9.58 10.71
N PHE A 111 -5.52 10.67 10.92
CA PHE A 111 -4.07 10.69 10.76
C PHE A 111 -3.35 9.84 11.81
N ALA A 112 -3.87 9.78 13.04
CA ALA A 112 -3.33 8.91 14.09
C ALA A 112 -3.46 7.43 13.70
N TYR A 113 -4.65 7.00 13.26
CA TYR A 113 -4.86 5.63 12.77
C TYR A 113 -4.03 5.33 11.52
N LEU A 114 -3.90 6.28 10.59
CA LEU A 114 -3.07 6.12 9.41
C LEU A 114 -1.59 5.94 9.77
N THR A 115 -1.12 6.67 10.79
CA THR A 115 0.26 6.55 11.31
C THR A 115 0.49 5.17 11.91
N LEU A 116 -0.43 4.70 12.77
CA LEU A 116 -0.36 3.36 13.35
C LEU A 116 -0.40 2.27 12.28
N PHE A 117 -1.22 2.46 11.24
CA PHE A 117 -1.28 1.56 10.10
C PHE A 117 0.07 1.51 9.34
N LEU A 118 0.67 2.66 9.04
CA LEU A 118 1.99 2.74 8.40
C LEU A 118 3.08 2.04 9.22
N ILE A 119 3.09 2.26 10.55
CA ILE A 119 4.03 1.59 11.47
C ILE A 119 3.78 0.08 11.47
N THR A 120 2.52 -0.36 11.46
CA THR A 120 2.16 -1.78 11.43
C THR A 120 2.63 -2.45 10.13
N VAL A 121 2.38 -1.82 8.98
CA VAL A 121 2.86 -2.33 7.68
C VAL A 121 4.39 -2.38 7.65
N TYR A 122 5.07 -1.37 8.18
CA TYR A 122 6.52 -1.36 8.30
C TYR A 122 7.02 -2.51 9.19
N ALA A 123 6.41 -2.72 10.36
CA ALA A 123 6.78 -3.78 11.30
C ALA A 123 6.56 -5.18 10.72
N ILE A 124 5.44 -5.42 10.04
CA ILE A 124 5.16 -6.69 9.35
C ILE A 124 6.19 -6.91 8.25
N SER A 125 6.43 -5.88 7.42
CA SER A 125 7.43 -5.96 6.35
C SER A 125 8.80 -6.29 6.92
N TYR A 126 9.24 -5.56 7.94
CA TYR A 126 10.52 -5.79 8.61
C TYR A 126 10.61 -7.20 9.20
N HIS A 127 9.56 -7.69 9.86
CA HIS A 127 9.52 -9.05 10.40
C HIS A 127 9.68 -10.12 9.30
N PHE A 128 8.97 -9.99 8.17
CA PHE A 128 9.10 -10.92 7.05
C PHE A 128 10.46 -10.84 6.36
N PHE A 129 11.02 -9.65 6.18
CA PHE A 129 12.34 -9.48 5.59
C PHE A 129 13.45 -9.99 6.51
N ASN A 130 13.38 -9.68 7.81
CA ASN A 130 14.34 -10.15 8.79
C ASN A 130 14.29 -11.68 8.95
N ARG A 131 13.11 -12.29 8.88
CA ARG A 131 13.00 -13.76 8.89
C ARG A 131 13.60 -14.44 7.64
N LYS A 132 13.63 -13.73 6.51
CA LYS A 132 14.09 -14.29 5.22
C LYS A 132 15.59 -14.04 4.96
N TYR A 133 16.16 -12.97 5.51
CA TYR A 133 17.56 -12.57 5.29
C TYR A 133 18.38 -12.42 6.58
N GLY A 134 17.75 -12.45 7.75
CA GLY A 134 18.41 -12.40 9.05
C GLY A 134 18.92 -13.78 9.46
N GLY A 135 20.02 -14.20 8.85
CA GLY A 135 20.93 -15.17 9.44
C GLY A 135 22.00 -14.40 10.21
N GLY A 136 22.08 -14.62 11.54
CA GLY A 136 23.14 -14.04 12.37
C GLY A 136 22.70 -13.84 13.81
N GLY A 137 22.81 -14.90 14.60
CA GLY A 137 22.61 -14.90 16.05
C GLY A 137 23.20 -16.18 16.66
N ASN A 138 24.42 -16.50 16.25
CA ASN A 138 25.42 -17.36 16.90
C ASN A 138 26.76 -16.90 16.30
N GLU A 139 27.73 -16.58 17.17
CA GLU A 139 28.87 -15.64 17.01
C GLU A 139 28.45 -14.25 17.54
N GLU A 140 28.64 -13.89 18.80
CA GLU A 140 29.65 -14.25 19.82
C GLU A 140 29.04 -14.70 21.15
#